data_AF-A0A967IGE6-F1
#
_entry.id   AF-A0A967IGE6-F1
#
_cell.length_a   1.000
_cell.length_b   1.000
_cell.length_c   1.000
_cell.angle_alpha   90.00
_cell.angle_beta   90.00
_cell.angle_gamma   90.00
#
_symmetry.space_group_name_H-M   'P 1'
#
loop_
_entity.id
_entity.type
_entity.pdbx_description
1 polymer ?
#
loop_
_entity_poly.entity_id
_entity_poly.type
_entity_poly.pdbx_seq_one_letter_code
_entity_poly.pdbx_strand_id
1 'polypeptide(L)' 'MALKNYNPTSPARRGLVLVDKSGLYKGKPVKSLTEGKTKT' A
#
# COMPACT_ATOMS: atom_id res chain seq x y z
N MET A 1 11.57 3.87 -3.01
CA MET A 1 10.14 4.15 -2.76
C MET A 1 9.96 5.65 -2.79
N ALA A 2 9.19 6.16 -3.74
CA ALA A 2 8.81 7.56 -3.75
C ALA A 2 7.61 7.80 -2.81
N LEU A 3 7.41 9.03 -2.38
CA LEU A 3 6.17 9.43 -1.71
C LEU A 3 5.15 9.89 -2.77
N LYS A 4 3.90 9.48 -2.59
CA LYS A 4 2.76 9.87 -3.41
C LYS A 4 1.89 10.87 -2.64
N ASN A 5 1.86 12.09 -3.15
CA ASN A 5 1.03 13.17 -2.63
C ASN A 5 -0.30 13.20 -3.40
N TYR A 6 -1.37 13.60 -2.71
CA TYR A 6 -2.71 13.68 -3.28
C TYR A 6 -3.21 15.12 -3.35
N ASN A 7 -3.90 15.48 -4.43
CA ASN A 7 -4.57 16.78 -4.53
C ASN A 7 -5.62 16.94 -3.41
N PRO A 8 -5.79 18.12 -2.80
CA PRO A 8 -6.67 18.32 -1.66
C PRO A 8 -8.14 18.53 -2.08
N THR A 9 -8.78 17.53 -2.69
CA THR A 9 -10.22 17.62 -3.06
C THR A 9 -11.18 17.21 -1.94
N SER A 10 -10.68 16.72 -0.80
CA SER A 10 -11.44 16.50 0.43
C SER A 10 -10.56 16.78 1.67
N PRO A 11 -11.14 17.10 2.85
CA PRO A 11 -10.36 17.40 4.06
C PRO A 11 -9.41 16.26 4.45
N ALA A 12 -9.87 15.01 4.35
CA ALA A 12 -9.07 13.82 4.67
C ALA A 12 -7.86 13.65 3.74
N ARG A 13 -7.92 14.13 2.49
CA ARG A 13 -6.83 14.02 1.52
C ARG A 13 -5.76 15.08 1.67
N ARG A 14 -6.03 16.20 2.35
CA ARG A 14 -5.11 17.35 2.40
C ARG A 14 -3.76 17.01 3.07
N GLY A 15 -3.77 16.09 4.04
CA GLY A 15 -2.56 15.59 4.71
C GLY A 15 -2.17 14.17 4.29
N LEU A 16 -2.81 13.59 3.26
CA LEU A 16 -2.57 12.21 2.89
C LEU A 16 -1.30 12.09 2.04
N VAL A 17 -0.29 11.42 2.60
CA VAL A 17 0.92 11.00 1.90
C VAL A 17 1.03 9.49 2.00
N LEU A 18 1.13 8.82 0.85
CA LEU A 18 1.31 7.37 0.79
C LEU A 18 2.67 7.02 0.20
N VAL A 19 3.10 5.78 0.43
CA VAL A 19 4.28 5.22 -0.20
C VAL A 19 3.92 4.72 -1.60
N ASP A 20 4.70 5.10 -2.62
CA ASP A 20 4.52 4.57 -3.97
C ASP A 20 4.96 3.09 -4.04
N LYS A 21 4.03 2.25 -4.51
CA LYS A 21 4.16 0.79 -4.65
C LYS A 21 4.04 0.35 -6.12
N SER A 22 4.21 1.27 -7.07
CA SER A 22 4.10 1.03 -8.52
C SER A 22 4.97 -0.14 -9.02
N GLY A 23 6.17 -0.31 -8.47
CA GLY A 23 7.11 -1.38 -8.81
C GLY A 23 6.87 -2.72 -8.11
N LEU A 24 5.84 -2.86 -7.27
CA LEU A 24 5.53 -4.13 -6.61
C LEU A 24 4.71 -5.06 -7.50
N TYR A 25 4.95 -6.37 -7.37
CA TYR A 25 4.16 -7.40 -8.03
C TYR A 25 2.70 -7.35 -7.55
N LYS A 26 1.75 -7.41 -8.50
CA LYS A 26 0.30 -7.27 -8.24
C LYS A 26 -0.45 -8.60 -8.11
N GLY A 27 0.22 -9.72 -8.34
CA GLY A 27 -0.40 -11.06 -8.27
C GLY A 27 -0.47 -11.62 -6.85
N LYS A 28 -0.97 -12.86 -6.74
CA LYS A 28 -1.01 -13.58 -5.46
C LYS A 28 0.42 -13.91 -5.00
N PRO A 29 0.68 -13.96 -3.68
CA PRO A 29 1.97 -14.40 -3.16
C PRO A 29 2.21 -15.89 -3.46
N VAL A 30 3.49 -16.29 -3.44
CA VAL A 30 3.90 -17.68 -3.70
C VAL A 30 3.41 -18.56 -2.54
N LYS A 31 2.44 -19.45 -2.82
CA LYS A 31 1.74 -20.24 -1.78
C LYS A 31 2.67 -21.11 -0.93
N SER A 32 3.75 -21.64 -1.50
CA SER A 32 4.74 -22.45 -0.76
C SER A 32 5.56 -21.64 0.24
N LEU A 33 5.55 -20.30 0.15
CA LEU A 33 6.29 -19.39 1.01
C LEU A 33 5.38 -18.58 1.95
N THR A 34 4.07 -18.90 2.02
CA THR A 34 3.10 -18.18 2.85
C THR A 34 2.51 -19.05 3.94
N GLU A 35 2.26 -18.47 5.11
CA GLU A 35 1.56 -19.09 6.23
C GLU A 35 0.36 -18.24 6.70
N GLY A 36 -0.58 -18.86 7.43
CA GLY A 36 -1.73 -18.16 8.00
C GLY A 36 -1.36 -17.43 9.29
N LYS A 37 -1.63 -16.12 9.36
CA LYS A 37 -1.38 -15.30 10.55
C LYS A 37 -2.70 -14.93 11.25
N THR A 38 -2.90 -15.40 12.47
CA THR A 38 -4.00 -14.96 13.34
C THR A 38 -3.66 -13.62 13.99
N LYS A 39 -4.67 -12.77 14.20
CA LYS A 39 -4.50 -11.53 14.96
C LYS A 39 -4.49 -11.86 16.45
N THR A 40 -3.52 -11.31 17.18
CA THR A 40 -3.49 -11.30 18.64
C THR A 40 -4.16 -10.04 19.15
#